data_AF-A0AA96X7H0-F1
#
_entry.id   AF-A0AA96X7H0-F1
#
_cell.length_a   1.000
_cell.length_b   1.000
_cell.length_c   1.000
_cell.angle_alpha   90.00
_cell.angle_beta   90.00
_cell.angle_gamma   90.00
#
_symmetry.space_group_name_H-M   'P 1'
#
loop_
_entity.id
_entity.type
_entity.pdbx_description
1 polymer ?
#
loop_
_entity_poly.entity_id
_entity_poly.type
_entity_poly.pdbx_seq_one_letter_code
_entity_poly.pdbx_strand_id
1 'polypeptide(L)'
;MVNCADLPVLDVKVPKEGLKLDLVLQPKEQEDGKPQYWPLFNAANPEEHFGNMHFKIHRRAVLTLEVTLDLSQVPGRELEFVRYRQSHKLDGLIALSPDFRHQFRARAKEVDGEFTKLIIKIKDREDIPDNFSFLWMCVDAETGAHFVSGDPDAQVDPFPVNDPL
;
A
#
# COMPACT_ATOMS: atom_id res chain seq x y z
N MET A 1 -10.33 18.83 -0.17
CA MET A 1 -9.60 17.56 -0.32
C MET A 1 -9.16 17.14 1.06
N VAL A 2 -9.39 15.88 1.45
CA VAL A 2 -8.81 15.30 2.67
C VAL A 2 -7.43 14.81 2.26
N ASN A 3 -6.36 15.33 2.87
CA ASN A 3 -5.04 14.82 2.58
C ASN A 3 -4.90 13.42 3.20
N CYS A 4 -4.06 12.57 2.62
CA CYS A 4 -3.84 11.23 3.17
C CYS A 4 -3.41 11.27 4.64
N ALA A 5 -2.57 12.24 5.00
CA ALA A 5 -2.13 12.49 6.37
C ALA A 5 -3.27 12.84 7.36
N ASP A 6 -4.42 13.29 6.86
CA ASP A 6 -5.58 13.64 7.69
C ASP A 6 -6.50 12.44 7.97
N LEU A 7 -6.30 11.30 7.29
CA LEU A 7 -7.07 10.08 7.52
C LEU A 7 -6.58 9.35 8.79
N PRO A 8 -7.46 8.59 9.47
CA PRO A 8 -7.07 7.86 10.66
C PRO A 8 -5.93 6.87 10.37
N VAL A 9 -5.04 6.73 11.34
CA VAL A 9 -3.94 5.78 11.30
C VAL A 9 -4.44 4.43 11.83
N LEU A 10 -4.21 3.36 11.08
CA LEU A 10 -4.38 2.00 11.59
C LEU A 10 -3.20 1.66 12.53
N ASP A 11 -3.36 1.84 13.85
CA ASP A 11 -2.36 1.46 14.87
C ASP A 11 -2.67 0.06 15.43
N VAL A 12 -1.81 -0.91 15.14
CA VAL A 12 -2.02 -2.31 15.50
C VAL A 12 -0.81 -2.91 16.19
N LYS A 13 -1.05 -3.54 17.35
CA LYS A 13 -0.04 -4.33 18.06
C LYS A 13 -0.04 -5.76 17.53
N VAL A 14 1.06 -6.18 16.91
CA VAL A 14 1.21 -7.52 16.35
C VAL A 14 1.76 -8.46 17.42
N PRO A 15 0.99 -9.49 17.83
CA PRO A 15 1.39 -10.38 18.90
C PRO A 15 2.42 -11.40 18.40
N LYS A 16 3.04 -12.15 19.32
CA LYS A 16 4.19 -13.04 19.00
C LYS A 16 3.81 -14.19 18.06
N GLU A 17 2.58 -14.68 18.20
CA GLU A 17 1.96 -15.68 17.34
C GLU A 17 1.67 -15.16 15.92
N GLY A 18 1.77 -13.85 15.71
CA GLY A 18 1.51 -13.16 14.46
C GLY A 18 0.07 -12.65 14.35
N LEU A 19 -0.16 -11.83 13.33
CA LEU A 19 -1.47 -11.27 13.02
C LEU A 19 -1.72 -11.37 11.52
N LYS A 20 -2.98 -11.60 11.17
CA LYS A 20 -3.48 -11.49 9.80
C LYS A 20 -4.57 -10.42 9.76
N LEU A 21 -4.48 -9.51 8.79
CA LEU A 21 -5.48 -8.49 8.52
C LEU A 21 -5.97 -8.63 7.09
N ASP A 22 -7.29 -8.62 6.92
CA ASP A 22 -7.94 -8.61 5.61
C ASP A 22 -8.34 -7.17 5.28
N LEU A 23 -7.77 -6.65 4.20
CA LEU A 23 -7.89 -5.26 3.78
C LEU A 23 -8.42 -5.18 2.35
N VAL A 24 -9.07 -4.06 2.05
CA VAL A 24 -9.56 -3.73 0.72
C VAL A 24 -8.91 -2.43 0.30
N LEU A 25 -8.27 -2.44 -0.87
CA LEU A 25 -7.69 -1.27 -1.51
C LEU A 25 -8.60 -0.85 -2.65
N GLN A 26 -8.93 0.43 -2.69
CA GLN A 26 -9.83 1.00 -3.67
C GLN A 26 -9.04 1.97 -4.58
N PRO A 27 -8.59 1.53 -5.76
CA PRO A 27 -7.86 2.40 -6.68
C PRO A 27 -8.71 3.59 -7.13
N LYS A 28 -8.05 4.70 -7.43
CA LYS A 28 -8.66 5.88 -8.03
C LYS A 28 -7.87 6.34 -9.24
N GLU A 29 -8.56 6.83 -10.26
CA GLU A 29 -7.90 7.50 -11.38
C GLU A 29 -7.26 8.83 -10.92
N GLN A 30 -6.31 9.32 -11.71
CA GLN A 30 -5.73 10.64 -11.48
C GLN A 30 -6.79 11.73 -11.72
N GLU A 31 -6.77 12.78 -10.92
CA GLU A 31 -7.63 13.96 -11.10
C GLU A 31 -6.76 15.12 -11.56
N ASP A 32 -7.05 15.69 -12.73
CA ASP A 32 -6.29 16.81 -13.33
C ASP A 32 -4.77 16.57 -13.40
N GLY A 33 -4.36 15.32 -13.69
CA GLY A 33 -2.96 14.92 -13.77
C GLY A 33 -2.26 14.79 -12.41
N LYS A 34 -2.99 14.88 -11.30
CA LYS A 34 -2.46 14.69 -9.94
C LYS A 34 -2.72 13.25 -9.46
N PRO A 35 -1.68 12.57 -8.94
CA PRO A 35 -1.85 11.29 -8.25
C PRO A 35 -2.87 11.40 -7.11
N GLN A 36 -3.76 10.42 -7.01
CA GLN A 36 -4.78 10.37 -5.97
C GLN A 36 -4.40 9.36 -4.90
N TYR A 37 -4.68 9.70 -3.65
CA TYR A 37 -4.64 8.71 -2.58
C TYR A 37 -5.70 7.63 -2.82
N TRP A 38 -5.32 6.37 -2.63
CA TRP A 38 -6.20 5.22 -2.79
C TRP A 38 -6.68 4.74 -1.41
N PRO A 39 -7.99 4.81 -1.10
CA PRO A 39 -8.53 4.33 0.16
C PRO A 39 -8.15 2.89 0.43
N LEU A 40 -7.66 2.64 1.64
CA LEU A 40 -7.43 1.31 2.19
C LEU A 40 -8.30 1.15 3.43
N PHE A 41 -9.06 0.06 3.54
CA PHE A 41 -9.94 -0.16 4.69
C PHE A 41 -9.98 -1.62 5.10
N ASN A 42 -10.46 -1.88 6.31
CA ASN A 42 -10.62 -3.24 6.82
C ASN A 42 -11.84 -3.86 6.14
N ALA A 43 -11.73 -5.08 5.63
CA ALA A 43 -12.85 -5.77 5.00
C ALA A 43 -14.05 -5.95 5.94
N ALA A 44 -13.80 -6.04 7.25
CA ALA A 44 -14.84 -6.12 8.28
C ALA A 44 -15.43 -4.75 8.70
N ASN A 45 -14.77 -3.63 8.34
CA ASN A 45 -15.25 -2.27 8.62
C ASN A 45 -14.99 -1.32 7.43
N PRO A 46 -15.82 -1.38 6.37
CA PRO A 46 -15.59 -0.62 5.14
C PRO A 46 -15.73 0.90 5.28
N GLU A 47 -16.37 1.39 6.34
CA GLU A 47 -16.54 2.84 6.57
C GLU A 47 -15.27 3.51 7.11
N GLU A 48 -14.29 2.72 7.57
CA GLU A 48 -13.06 3.21 8.18
C GLU A 48 -11.88 3.13 7.21
N HIS A 49 -11.55 4.26 6.59
CA HIS A 49 -10.45 4.39 5.64
C HIS A 49 -9.15 4.83 6.33
N PHE A 50 -8.03 4.19 6.00
CA PHE A 50 -6.74 4.41 6.64
C PHE A 50 -5.73 5.04 5.69
N GLY A 51 -5.32 6.28 5.96
CA GLY A 51 -4.26 6.94 5.19
C GLY A 51 -2.89 6.35 5.47
N ASN A 52 -2.65 6.08 6.75
CA ASN A 52 -1.38 5.59 7.27
C ASN A 52 -1.60 4.34 8.11
N MET A 53 -0.56 3.52 8.24
CA MET A 53 -0.57 2.32 9.05
C MET A 53 0.66 2.29 9.95
N HIS A 54 0.47 2.00 11.22
CA HIS A 54 1.54 1.86 12.19
C HIS A 54 1.41 0.51 12.88
N PHE A 55 2.49 -0.28 12.84
CA PHE A 55 2.50 -1.60 13.43
C PHE A 55 3.54 -1.65 14.54
N LYS A 56 3.14 -2.21 15.69
CA LYS A 56 4.07 -2.48 16.80
C LYS A 56 4.30 -3.98 16.83
N ILE A 57 5.36 -4.44 16.17
CA ILE A 57 5.62 -5.85 15.97
C ILE A 57 6.44 -6.42 17.12
N HIS A 58 5.96 -7.50 17.75
CA HIS A 58 6.77 -8.23 18.71
C HIS A 58 7.91 -8.98 18.01
N ARG A 59 9.09 -9.01 18.64
CA ARG A 59 10.26 -9.68 18.08
C ARG A 59 9.95 -11.10 17.60
N ARG A 60 10.31 -11.40 16.33
CA ARG A 60 10.03 -12.67 15.62
C ARG A 60 8.57 -12.91 15.25
N ALA A 61 7.67 -11.98 15.50
CA ALA A 61 6.30 -12.06 15.02
C ALA A 61 6.24 -11.87 13.49
N VAL A 62 5.08 -12.21 12.92
CA VAL A 62 4.79 -12.05 11.51
C VAL A 62 3.44 -11.36 11.36
N LEU A 63 3.41 -10.24 10.64
CA LEU A 63 2.18 -9.62 10.16
C LEU A 63 1.93 -10.05 8.72
N THR A 64 0.71 -10.48 8.43
CA THR A 64 0.24 -10.74 7.07
C THR A 64 -0.92 -9.81 6.74
N LEU A 65 -0.77 -8.99 5.70
CA LEU A 65 -1.87 -8.21 5.14
C LEU A 65 -2.35 -8.93 3.87
N GLU A 66 -3.64 -9.23 3.82
CA GLU A 66 -4.29 -9.75 2.61
C GLU A 66 -5.13 -8.62 2.02
N VAL A 67 -4.62 -8.03 0.94
CA VAL A 67 -5.22 -6.86 0.29
C VAL A 67 -5.97 -7.34 -0.95
N THR A 68 -7.24 -6.97 -1.07
CA THR A 68 -8.06 -7.23 -2.26
C THR A 68 -8.37 -5.91 -2.96
N LEU A 69 -8.37 -5.90 -4.31
CA LEU A 69 -8.78 -4.74 -5.09
C LEU A 69 -10.31 -4.60 -5.11
N ASP A 70 -10.80 -3.40 -4.82
CA ASP A 70 -12.17 -2.95 -5.10
C ASP A 70 -12.14 -1.92 -6.25
N LEU A 71 -12.67 -2.33 -7.40
CA LEU A 71 -12.67 -1.52 -8.62
C LEU A 71 -13.88 -0.58 -8.74
N SER A 72 -14.70 -0.47 -7.70
CA SER A 72 -15.93 0.36 -7.72
C SER A 72 -15.71 1.83 -8.06
N GLN A 73 -14.50 2.37 -7.83
CA GLN A 73 -14.13 3.76 -8.14
C GLN A 73 -13.45 3.94 -9.51
N VAL A 74 -13.25 2.86 -10.25
CA VAL A 74 -12.62 2.85 -11.59
C VAL A 74 -13.44 1.98 -12.55
N PRO A 75 -14.73 2.31 -12.76
CA PRO A 75 -15.63 1.46 -13.54
C PRO A 75 -15.13 1.28 -14.98
N GLY A 76 -15.18 0.03 -15.47
CA GLY A 76 -14.74 -0.33 -16.81
C GLY A 76 -13.24 -0.58 -16.95
N ARG A 77 -12.48 -0.58 -15.84
CA ARG A 77 -11.07 -0.98 -15.82
C ARG A 77 -10.91 -2.41 -15.30
N GLU A 78 -9.98 -3.16 -15.90
CA GLU A 78 -9.54 -4.47 -15.42
C GLU A 78 -8.18 -4.33 -14.73
N LEU A 79 -8.16 -3.79 -13.50
CA LEU A 79 -6.91 -3.55 -12.77
C LEU A 79 -6.43 -4.79 -12.01
N GLU A 80 -5.13 -5.07 -12.16
CA GLU A 80 -4.40 -6.10 -11.44
C GLU A 80 -3.21 -5.53 -10.68
N PHE A 81 -2.79 -6.18 -9.59
CA PHE A 81 -1.51 -5.85 -8.98
C PHE A 81 -0.34 -6.18 -9.92
N VAL A 82 0.57 -5.22 -10.09
CA VAL A 82 1.77 -5.43 -10.92
C VAL A 82 2.61 -6.58 -10.39
N ARG A 83 3.08 -7.44 -11.28
CA ARG A 83 3.97 -8.56 -10.93
C ARG A 83 5.41 -8.25 -11.31
N TYR A 84 6.30 -8.26 -10.32
CA TYR A 84 7.73 -8.15 -10.56
C TYR A 84 8.38 -9.54 -10.60
N ARG A 85 8.97 -9.88 -11.76
CA ARG A 85 9.68 -11.16 -11.94
C ARG A 85 11.02 -11.24 -11.19
N GLN A 86 11.43 -10.18 -10.51
CA GLN A 86 12.72 -10.07 -9.81
C GLN A 86 12.68 -10.62 -8.37
N SER A 87 13.86 -10.88 -7.79
CA SER A 87 14.03 -11.64 -6.54
C SER A 87 13.40 -10.97 -5.29
N HIS A 88 13.20 -9.66 -5.33
CA HIS A 88 12.79 -8.87 -4.16
C HIS A 88 11.29 -8.92 -3.84
N LYS A 89 10.44 -9.52 -4.69
CA LYS A 89 9.03 -9.84 -4.38
C LYS A 89 8.30 -8.65 -3.72
N LEU A 90 8.19 -7.57 -4.49
CA LEU A 90 7.45 -6.35 -4.15
C LEU A 90 6.31 -6.15 -5.15
N ASP A 91 5.59 -7.23 -5.48
CA ASP A 91 4.44 -7.14 -6.37
C ASP A 91 3.46 -6.08 -5.85
N GLY A 92 2.86 -5.31 -6.76
CA GLY A 92 1.86 -4.31 -6.46
C GLY A 92 2.38 -3.08 -5.70
N LEU A 93 3.69 -2.98 -5.41
CA LEU A 93 4.24 -1.92 -4.58
C LEU A 93 5.50 -1.28 -5.19
N ILE A 94 5.63 0.03 -4.98
CA ILE A 94 6.85 0.80 -5.23
C ILE A 94 7.41 1.22 -3.87
N ALA A 95 8.50 0.61 -3.44
CA ALA A 95 9.16 0.99 -2.19
C ALA A 95 9.81 2.38 -2.31
N LEU A 96 9.50 3.26 -1.36
CA LEU A 96 10.11 4.59 -1.25
C LEU A 96 11.26 4.62 -0.24
N SER A 97 11.23 3.74 0.77
CA SER A 97 12.30 3.61 1.75
C SER A 97 13.30 2.48 1.40
N PRO A 98 14.59 2.60 1.78
CA PRO A 98 15.58 1.54 1.58
C PRO A 98 15.38 0.31 2.50
N ASP A 99 14.65 0.45 3.61
CA ASP A 99 14.55 -0.56 4.68
C ASP A 99 13.67 -1.79 4.33
N PHE A 100 12.99 -1.78 3.19
CA PHE A 100 12.05 -2.83 2.80
C PHE A 100 12.67 -4.23 2.63
N ARG A 101 13.97 -4.33 2.34
CA ARG A 101 14.55 -5.58 1.79
C ARG A 101 14.61 -6.75 2.77
N HIS A 102 14.55 -6.53 4.07
CA HIS A 102 14.70 -7.60 5.07
C HIS A 102 13.43 -7.97 5.82
N GLN A 103 12.46 -7.04 5.89
CA GLN A 103 11.22 -7.24 6.63
C GLN A 103 10.02 -7.51 5.72
N PHE A 104 10.05 -7.05 4.47
CA PHE A 104 8.85 -6.92 3.64
C PHE A 104 8.85 -7.87 2.44
N ARG A 105 7.71 -8.53 2.18
CA ARG A 105 7.50 -9.33 0.98
C ARG A 105 6.06 -9.23 0.51
N ALA A 106 5.85 -8.68 -0.68
CA ALA A 106 4.56 -8.61 -1.35
C ALA A 106 4.47 -9.62 -2.50
N ARG A 107 3.34 -10.32 -2.61
CA ARG A 107 3.09 -11.25 -3.71
C ARG A 107 1.67 -11.16 -4.20
N ALA A 108 1.53 -10.85 -5.48
CA ALA A 108 0.24 -10.93 -6.14
C ALA A 108 -0.19 -12.40 -6.25
N LYS A 109 -1.50 -12.61 -6.12
CA LYS A 109 -2.13 -13.92 -6.16
C LYS A 109 -3.19 -13.93 -7.25
N GLU A 110 -3.12 -14.98 -8.04
CA GLU A 110 -4.11 -15.28 -9.06
C GLU A 110 -5.39 -15.77 -8.39
N VAL A 111 -6.51 -15.15 -8.75
CA VAL A 111 -7.87 -15.51 -8.35
C VAL A 111 -8.70 -15.45 -9.63
N ASP A 112 -9.28 -16.59 -10.01
CA ASP A 112 -10.10 -16.71 -11.23
C ASP A 112 -9.41 -16.24 -12.53
N GLY A 113 -8.06 -16.32 -12.57
CA GLY A 113 -7.23 -15.91 -13.71
C GLY A 113 -6.64 -14.50 -13.58
N GLU A 114 -7.04 -13.74 -12.56
CA GLU A 114 -6.66 -12.33 -12.39
C GLU A 114 -5.82 -12.11 -11.13
N PHE A 115 -4.92 -11.12 -11.15
CA PHE A 115 -4.04 -10.79 -10.03
C PHE A 115 -4.62 -9.72 -9.08
N THR A 116 -5.86 -9.91 -8.61
CA THR A 116 -6.62 -8.94 -7.79
C THR A 116 -6.38 -9.04 -6.28
N LYS A 117 -5.58 -10.01 -5.84
CA LYS A 117 -5.18 -10.14 -4.43
C LYS A 117 -3.68 -9.96 -4.25
N LEU A 118 -3.30 -9.23 -3.21
CA LEU A 118 -1.92 -9.03 -2.80
C LEU A 118 -1.71 -9.53 -1.37
N ILE A 119 -0.73 -10.41 -1.19
CA ILE A 119 -0.32 -10.90 0.12
C ILE A 119 0.98 -10.23 0.51
N ILE A 120 0.91 -9.35 1.50
CA ILE A 120 2.06 -8.69 2.10
C ILE A 120 2.41 -9.43 3.39
N LYS A 121 3.68 -9.80 3.54
CA LYS A 121 4.22 -10.36 4.78
C LYS A 121 5.32 -9.47 5.32
N ILE A 122 5.14 -9.02 6.54
CA ILE A 122 6.08 -8.18 7.28
C ILE A 122 6.63 -9.01 8.45
N LYS A 123 7.96 -9.06 8.57
CA LYS A 123 8.67 -9.83 9.61
C LYS A 123 9.73 -8.96 10.24
N ASP A 124 9.52 -8.59 11.50
CA ASP A 124 10.57 -7.92 12.25
C ASP A 124 11.41 -8.94 13.04
N ARG A 125 12.67 -9.06 12.64
CA ARG A 125 13.65 -9.99 13.24
C ARG A 125 14.61 -9.29 14.19
N GLU A 126 14.80 -8.00 14.01
CA GLU A 126 15.94 -7.24 14.56
C GLU A 126 15.51 -6.01 15.37
N ASP A 127 14.20 -5.84 15.61
CA ASP A 127 13.64 -4.68 16.32
C ASP A 127 14.05 -3.36 15.62
N ILE A 128 14.11 -3.38 14.27
CA ILE A 128 14.46 -2.22 13.45
C ILE A 128 13.24 -1.29 13.41
N PRO A 129 13.40 0.02 13.68
CA PRO A 129 12.31 0.98 13.60
C PRO A 129 11.60 0.93 12.24
N ASP A 130 10.28 0.71 12.27
CA ASP A 130 9.45 0.54 11.08
C ASP A 130 9.17 1.90 10.40
N ASN A 131 10.08 2.38 9.55
CA ASN A 131 9.86 3.55 8.68
C ASN A 131 9.77 3.12 7.21
N PHE A 132 8.71 2.39 6.86
CA PHE A 132 8.51 1.89 5.51
C PHE A 132 7.39 2.67 4.79
N SER A 133 7.75 3.42 3.76
CA SER A 133 6.78 4.11 2.88
C SER A 133 6.79 3.48 1.49
N PHE A 134 5.62 3.27 0.88
CA PHE A 134 5.48 2.71 -0.46
C PHE A 134 4.26 3.27 -1.18
N LEU A 135 4.25 3.17 -2.51
CA LEU A 135 3.09 3.44 -3.34
C LEU A 135 2.45 2.14 -3.81
N TRP A 136 1.13 2.15 -3.96
CA TRP A 136 0.41 1.08 -4.63
C TRP A 136 0.59 1.18 -6.14
N MET A 137 0.69 0.04 -6.80
CA MET A 137 0.86 -0.02 -8.25
C MET A 137 0.00 -1.14 -8.83
N CYS A 138 -0.89 -0.75 -9.74
CA CYS A 138 -1.69 -1.66 -10.53
C CYS A 138 -1.39 -1.49 -12.02
N VAL A 139 -1.76 -2.49 -12.81
CA VAL A 139 -1.75 -2.45 -14.27
C VAL A 139 -3.14 -2.79 -14.77
N ASP A 140 -3.61 -2.05 -15.75
CA ASP A 140 -4.80 -2.40 -16.52
C ASP A 140 -4.43 -3.56 -17.47
N ALA A 141 -5.05 -4.72 -17.27
CA ALA A 141 -4.74 -5.94 -18.00
C ALA A 141 -5.08 -5.83 -19.50
N GLU A 142 -6.07 -5.01 -19.85
CA GLU A 142 -6.49 -4.79 -21.24
C GLU A 142 -5.49 -3.89 -21.97
N THR A 143 -5.10 -2.77 -21.34
CA THR A 143 -4.32 -1.72 -22.01
C THR A 143 -2.82 -1.76 -21.71
N GLY A 144 -2.41 -2.46 -20.65
CA GLY A 144 -1.04 -2.44 -20.13
C GLY A 144 -0.65 -1.13 -19.44
N ALA A 145 -1.61 -0.21 -19.23
CA ALA A 145 -1.36 1.07 -18.57
C ALA A 145 -1.13 0.86 -17.07
N HIS A 146 -0.13 1.57 -16.53
CA HIS A 146 0.19 1.50 -15.10
C HIS A 146 -0.52 2.61 -14.33
N PHE A 147 -1.09 2.24 -13.19
CA PHE A 147 -1.74 3.12 -12.24
C PHE A 147 -0.98 3.09 -10.93
N VAL A 148 -0.71 4.26 -10.38
CA VAL A 148 0.09 4.42 -9.16
C VAL A 148 -0.68 5.31 -8.19
N SER A 149 -0.74 4.92 -6.91
CA SER A 149 -1.31 5.78 -5.88
C SER A 149 -0.47 7.03 -5.65
N GLY A 150 -1.09 8.09 -5.16
CA GLY A 150 -0.37 9.23 -4.58
C GLY A 150 0.43 8.82 -3.34
N ASP A 151 1.49 9.57 -3.07
CA ASP A 151 2.36 9.38 -1.90
C ASP A 151 1.67 9.97 -0.65
N PRO A 152 1.44 9.17 0.41
CA PRO A 152 0.88 9.66 1.66
C PRO A 152 1.77 10.70 2.38
N ASP A 153 3.08 10.61 2.19
CA ASP A 153 4.12 11.45 2.81
C ASP A 153 4.63 12.55 1.88
N ALA A 154 4.14 12.62 0.63
CA ALA A 154 4.45 13.74 -0.25
C ALA A 154 3.86 15.02 0.34
N GLN A 155 4.66 15.68 1.17
CA GLN A 155 4.55 17.10 1.37
C GLN A 155 4.75 17.73 0.00
N VAL A 156 3.65 18.05 -0.68
CA VAL A 156 3.69 18.98 -1.78
C VAL A 156 4.02 20.33 -1.15
N ASP A 157 5.30 20.59 -0.92
CA ASP A 157 5.81 21.95 -0.79
C ASP A 157 6.41 22.33 -2.14
N PRO A 158 5.63 22.92 -3.07
CA PRO A 158 6.10 23.25 -4.40
C PRO A 158 6.97 24.52 -4.41
N PHE A 159 7.26 25.10 -3.24
CA PHE A 159 8.07 26.30 -3.16
C PHE A 159 9.47 25.94 -2.65
N PRO A 160 10.55 26.34 -3.36
CA PRO A 160 11.83 26.45 -2.68
C PRO A 160 11.62 27.38 -1.49
N VAL A 161 12.02 26.95 -0.31
CA VAL A 161 12.23 27.84 0.82
C VAL A 161 13.07 28.98 0.29
N ASN A 162 12.46 30.16 0.14
CA ASN A 162 13.21 31.39 -0.06
C ASN A 162 13.98 31.59 1.24
N ASP A 163 15.20 31.06 1.30
CA ASP A 163 16.17 31.46 2.30
C ASP A 163 16.32 32.99 2.19
N PRO A 164 15.99 33.76 3.24
CA PRO A 164 16.33 35.16 3.25
C PRO A 164 17.85 35.26 3.44
N LEU A 165 18.55 35.73 2.38
CA LEU A 165 19.89 36.30 2.49
C LEU A 165 19.86 37.59 3.31
#